data_AF-A0A7W0VFL0-F1
#
_entry.id   AF-A0A7W0VFL0-F1
#
_cell.length_a   1.000
_cell.length_b   1.000
_cell.length_c   1.000
_cell.angle_alpha   90.00
_cell.angle_beta   90.00
_cell.angle_gamma   90.00
#
_symmetry.space_group_name_H-M   'P 1'
#
loop_
_entity.id
_entity.type
_entity.pdbx_description
1 polymer ?
#
loop_
_entity_poly.entity_id
_entity_poly.type
_entity_poly.pdbx_seq_one_letter_code
_entity_poly.pdbx_strand_id
1 'polypeptide(L)'
;MISVLAIGAGCVSPQLPPPAHPPAPDRFERAANADPNARKSAADELVGDPSPQAAQMLVVLHQRDIDPAVRAHAAAAIAERRDPDLEETLETSAASDPDPNVRAASAAAQQKLFPWRKRPGTAAGLALLCPGCGHFYLRQNSTAVAYIVAQVALFGSAAVLLQDQTFDINGNATSARVPVALVLAATGQNLLFYGIFDAYRDARVGRDDLGYKFKISRESLGDLASASFRPSVLKSPWVWAGVPLLLAAGLGASYLAAPDEFTGSRSIFEVDKVNVFGKQLNRGTGFAAGFAYFASLFTSVGVGEEALFRGVIQTEMEERFGTYGGLAIASVIFGSVHVFNFINDPQSAAIAVPVISILGSAMGLAYIHTDHKLATSVAMHFWYNTLLSAVAFAADPEHQPFVVNYNAAL
;
A
#
# COMPACT_ATOMS: atom_id res chain seq x y z
N MET A 1 1.33 -44.59 8.99
CA MET A 1 2.18 -44.78 7.80
C MET A 1 1.68 -43.86 6.71
N ILE A 2 2.28 -42.68 6.59
CA ILE A 2 2.02 -41.72 5.51
C ILE A 2 3.40 -41.47 4.89
N SER A 3 3.58 -41.96 3.67
CA SER A 3 4.84 -41.89 2.93
C SER A 3 5.13 -40.45 2.51
N VAL A 4 6.27 -39.94 2.96
CA VAL A 4 6.87 -38.70 2.47
C VAL A 4 7.47 -38.99 1.09
N LEU A 5 6.84 -38.48 0.03
CA LEU A 5 7.42 -38.46 -1.31
C LEU A 5 8.45 -37.32 -1.36
N ALA A 6 9.73 -37.67 -1.28
CA ALA A 6 10.82 -36.75 -1.56
C ALA A 6 10.91 -36.53 -3.08
N ILE A 7 10.44 -35.38 -3.56
CA ILE A 7 10.67 -34.94 -4.94
C ILE A 7 12.06 -34.31 -4.99
N GLY A 8 13.05 -35.06 -5.47
CA GLY A 8 14.35 -34.54 -5.81
C GLY A 8 14.25 -33.63 -7.03
N ALA A 9 14.23 -32.32 -6.82
CA ALA A 9 14.42 -31.34 -7.89
C ALA A 9 15.91 -31.33 -8.28
N GLY A 10 16.30 -32.23 -9.19
CA GLY A 10 17.58 -32.13 -9.88
C GLY A 10 17.56 -30.90 -10.78
N CYS A 11 18.29 -29.85 -10.40
CA CYS A 11 18.59 -28.74 -11.29
C CYS A 11 19.55 -29.22 -12.38
N VAL A 12 19.02 -29.76 -13.47
CA VAL A 12 19.77 -29.86 -14.72
C VAL A 12 19.74 -28.47 -15.34
N SER A 13 20.82 -27.71 -15.14
CA SER A 13 21.06 -26.51 -15.95
C SER A 13 21.30 -26.98 -17.38
N PRO A 14 20.60 -26.45 -18.40
CA PRO A 14 21.01 -26.67 -19.77
C PRO A 14 22.39 -26.01 -19.92
N GLN A 15 23.44 -26.82 -20.07
CA GLN A 15 24.72 -26.30 -20.53
C GLN A 15 24.52 -25.88 -21.99
N LEU A 16 24.48 -24.57 -22.21
CA LEU A 16 24.59 -24.00 -23.55
C LEU A 16 25.90 -24.52 -24.18
N PRO A 17 25.88 -24.99 -25.44
CA PRO A 17 27.11 -25.34 -26.12
C PRO A 17 28.03 -24.11 -26.12
N PRO A 18 29.35 -24.29 -25.88
CA PRO A 18 30.28 -23.18 -25.95
C PRO A 18 30.19 -22.54 -27.33
N PRO A 19 30.23 -21.20 -27.42
CA PRO A 19 30.08 -20.52 -28.69
C PRO A 19 31.16 -20.99 -29.67
N ALA A 20 30.78 -21.18 -30.94
CA ALA A 20 31.66 -21.71 -32.00
C ALA A 20 32.84 -20.78 -32.33
N HIS A 21 32.90 -19.59 -31.74
CA HIS A 21 33.96 -18.59 -31.84
C HIS A 21 34.14 -17.87 -30.50
N PRO A 22 35.34 -17.35 -30.18
CA PRO A 22 35.52 -16.49 -29.01
C PRO A 22 34.54 -15.30 -29.08
N PRO A 23 33.99 -14.84 -27.93
CA PRO A 23 33.13 -13.65 -27.92
C PRO A 23 33.90 -12.47 -28.53
N ALA A 24 33.24 -11.70 -29.39
CA ALA A 24 33.88 -10.68 -30.24
C ALA A 24 34.76 -9.69 -29.43
N PRO A 25 35.97 -9.30 -29.91
CA PRO A 25 36.99 -8.64 -29.09
C PRO A 25 36.80 -7.14 -28.85
N ASP A 26 35.66 -6.54 -29.17
CA ASP A 26 35.68 -5.11 -29.51
C ASP A 26 35.73 -4.14 -28.29
N ARG A 27 34.89 -4.37 -27.27
CA ARG A 27 34.77 -3.43 -26.12
C ARG A 27 35.78 -3.64 -25.00
N PHE A 28 36.13 -4.90 -24.69
CA PHE A 28 37.06 -5.21 -23.60
C PHE A 28 38.50 -4.85 -23.97
N GLU A 29 38.89 -5.01 -25.25
CA GLU A 29 40.18 -4.52 -25.74
C GLU A 29 40.21 -2.99 -25.78
N ARG A 30 39.12 -2.34 -26.22
CA ARG A 30 39.01 -0.87 -26.16
C ARG A 30 39.12 -0.31 -24.75
N ALA A 31 38.59 -1.02 -23.74
CA ALA A 31 38.74 -0.64 -22.34
C ALA A 31 40.20 -0.65 -21.86
N ALA A 32 41.09 -1.36 -22.55
CA ALA A 32 42.54 -1.36 -22.31
C ALA A 32 43.34 -0.51 -23.30
N ASN A 33 42.68 0.23 -24.19
CA ASN A 33 43.35 1.04 -25.21
C ASN A 33 44.11 2.24 -24.59
N ALA A 34 45.21 2.65 -25.21
CA ALA A 34 45.97 3.84 -24.80
C ALA A 34 45.14 5.14 -24.93
N ASP A 35 44.24 5.23 -25.90
CA ASP A 35 43.35 6.37 -26.10
C ASP A 35 42.25 6.42 -25.03
N PRO A 36 42.18 7.48 -24.19
CA PRO A 36 41.13 7.63 -23.19
C PRO A 36 39.72 7.72 -23.79
N ASN A 37 39.56 8.21 -25.02
CA ASN A 37 38.24 8.26 -25.66
C ASN A 37 37.75 6.86 -26.04
N ALA A 38 38.64 5.98 -26.50
CA ALA A 38 38.31 4.58 -26.74
C ALA A 38 37.88 3.87 -25.45
N ARG A 39 38.51 4.16 -24.31
CA ARG A 39 38.12 3.61 -23.00
C ARG A 39 36.76 4.14 -22.52
N LYS A 40 36.44 5.41 -22.75
CA LYS A 40 35.10 5.98 -22.46
C LYS A 40 34.01 5.33 -23.31
N SER A 41 34.24 5.21 -24.62
CA SER A 41 33.32 4.51 -25.53
C SER A 41 33.11 3.05 -25.09
N ALA A 42 34.18 2.38 -24.65
CA ALA A 42 34.06 1.03 -24.10
C ALA A 42 33.20 1.01 -22.83
N ALA A 43 33.35 1.97 -21.92
CA ALA A 43 32.50 2.09 -20.73
C ALA A 43 31.01 2.18 -21.10
N ASP A 44 30.65 2.99 -22.10
CA ASP A 44 29.27 3.14 -22.57
C ASP A 44 28.71 1.82 -23.11
N GLU A 45 29.51 1.05 -23.85
CA GLU A 45 29.10 -0.25 -24.38
C GLU A 45 28.98 -1.32 -23.29
N LEU A 46 29.79 -1.25 -22.24
CA LEU A 46 29.76 -2.19 -21.12
C LEU A 46 28.49 -2.04 -20.26
N VAL A 47 27.81 -0.89 -20.32
CA VAL A 47 26.52 -0.66 -19.64
C VAL A 47 25.48 -1.71 -20.06
N GLY A 48 25.38 -1.98 -21.36
CA GLY A 48 24.37 -2.89 -21.92
C GLY A 48 24.70 -4.38 -21.83
N ASP A 49 25.91 -4.74 -21.36
CA ASP A 49 26.36 -6.13 -21.29
C ASP A 49 25.99 -6.76 -19.93
N PRO A 50 25.08 -7.76 -19.86
CA PRO A 50 24.63 -8.33 -18.60
C PRO A 50 25.70 -9.18 -17.89
N SER A 51 26.85 -9.42 -18.51
CA SER A 51 27.89 -10.27 -17.95
C SER A 51 28.53 -9.66 -16.69
N PRO A 52 28.86 -10.49 -15.67
CA PRO A 52 29.64 -10.04 -14.51
C PRO A 52 30.98 -9.42 -14.89
N GLN A 53 31.57 -9.87 -16.00
CA GLN A 53 32.82 -9.36 -16.55
C GLN A 53 32.70 -7.89 -16.95
N ALA A 54 31.57 -7.48 -17.52
CA ALA A 54 31.34 -6.08 -17.89
C ALA A 54 31.23 -5.17 -16.67
N ALA A 55 30.51 -5.61 -15.63
CA ALA A 55 30.44 -4.89 -14.36
C ALA A 55 31.83 -4.73 -13.72
N GLN A 56 32.64 -5.80 -13.71
CA GLN A 56 34.01 -5.75 -13.20
C GLN A 56 34.90 -4.81 -14.01
N MET A 57 34.79 -4.82 -15.34
CA MET A 57 35.56 -3.91 -16.20
C MET A 57 35.20 -2.44 -15.95
N LEU A 58 33.91 -2.13 -15.75
CA LEU A 58 33.48 -0.78 -15.35
C LEU A 58 34.08 -0.35 -14.01
N VAL A 59 34.14 -1.26 -13.03
CA VAL A 59 34.81 -0.99 -11.75
C VAL A 59 36.30 -0.72 -11.94
N VAL A 60 36.97 -1.48 -12.81
CA VAL A 60 38.40 -1.27 -13.14
C VAL A 60 38.60 0.11 -13.79
N LEU A 61 37.82 0.45 -14.82
CA LEU A 61 37.87 1.78 -15.45
C LEU A 61 37.56 2.90 -14.45
N HIS A 62 36.66 2.67 -13.49
CA HIS A 62 36.30 3.66 -12.50
C HIS A 62 37.37 3.86 -11.42
N GLN A 63 37.99 2.80 -10.91
CA GLN A 63 38.88 2.88 -9.75
C GLN A 63 40.38 2.86 -10.08
N ARG A 64 40.75 2.34 -11.25
CA ARG A 64 42.16 2.02 -11.59
C ARG A 64 42.67 2.73 -12.83
N ASP A 65 41.81 3.39 -13.61
CA ASP A 65 42.27 4.12 -14.79
C ASP A 65 43.18 5.28 -14.42
N ILE A 66 44.23 5.47 -15.22
CA ILE A 66 45.21 6.54 -15.04
C ILE A 66 44.61 7.92 -15.32
N ASP A 67 43.66 8.01 -16.24
CA ASP A 67 43.01 9.25 -16.63
C ASP A 67 41.78 9.51 -15.74
N PRO A 68 41.78 10.59 -14.93
CA PRO A 68 40.64 10.93 -14.08
C PRO A 68 39.36 11.19 -14.89
N ALA A 69 39.46 11.64 -16.16
CA ALA A 69 38.29 11.82 -17.01
C ALA A 69 37.66 10.48 -17.41
N VAL A 70 38.45 9.42 -17.57
CA VAL A 70 37.92 8.06 -17.79
C VAL A 70 37.29 7.52 -16.51
N ARG A 71 37.94 7.72 -15.34
CA ARG A 71 37.35 7.33 -14.04
C ARG A 71 36.01 7.99 -13.78
N ALA A 72 35.90 9.30 -14.04
CA ALA A 72 34.66 10.06 -13.89
C ALA A 72 33.57 9.60 -14.88
N HIS A 73 33.94 9.30 -16.13
CA HIS A 73 33.01 8.78 -17.14
C HIS A 73 32.51 7.38 -16.78
N ALA A 74 33.40 6.50 -16.31
CA ALA A 74 33.05 5.18 -15.83
C ALA A 74 32.11 5.22 -14.61
N ALA A 75 32.22 6.23 -13.74
CA ALA A 75 31.25 6.44 -12.66
C ALA A 75 29.83 6.69 -13.20
N ALA A 76 29.70 7.48 -14.26
CA ALA A 76 28.42 7.72 -14.92
C ALA A 76 27.87 6.43 -15.57
N ALA A 77 28.72 5.68 -16.28
CA ALA A 77 28.36 4.39 -16.86
C ALA A 77 27.89 3.36 -15.81
N ILE A 78 28.54 3.31 -14.64
CA ILE A 78 28.09 2.48 -13.51
C ILE A 78 26.66 2.85 -13.08
N ALA A 79 26.34 4.14 -12.97
CA ALA A 79 24.98 4.57 -12.63
C ALA A 79 23.95 4.23 -13.72
N GLU A 80 24.34 4.32 -15.00
CA GLU A 80 23.48 3.96 -16.14
C GLU A 80 23.19 2.47 -16.23
N ARG A 81 24.13 1.63 -15.77
CA ARG A 81 23.95 0.18 -15.66
C ARG A 81 22.84 -0.20 -14.69
N ARG A 82 22.52 0.67 -13.71
CA ARG A 82 21.45 0.47 -12.72
C ARG A 82 21.65 -0.78 -11.85
N ASP A 83 22.90 -1.18 -11.66
CA ASP A 83 23.29 -2.33 -10.84
C ASP A 83 23.61 -1.88 -9.41
N PRO A 84 22.72 -2.15 -8.42
CA PRO A 84 22.89 -1.65 -7.05
C PRO A 84 24.12 -2.24 -6.33
N ASP A 85 24.67 -3.36 -6.80
CA ASP A 85 25.86 -3.98 -6.21
C ASP A 85 27.12 -3.14 -6.46
N LEU A 86 27.05 -2.13 -7.34
CA LEU A 86 28.16 -1.23 -7.66
C LEU A 86 28.15 0.08 -6.84
N GLU A 87 27.16 0.30 -5.95
CA GLU A 87 27.05 1.54 -5.16
C GLU A 87 28.24 1.75 -4.22
N GLU A 88 28.74 0.68 -3.57
CA GLU A 88 29.87 0.75 -2.63
C GLU A 88 31.16 1.25 -3.32
N THR A 89 31.35 0.85 -4.58
CA THR A 89 32.46 1.31 -5.42
C THR A 89 32.37 2.82 -5.66
N LEU A 90 31.17 3.34 -5.91
CA LEU A 90 30.93 4.78 -6.07
C LEU A 90 31.11 5.53 -4.75
N GLU A 91 30.62 4.98 -3.64
CA GLU A 91 30.77 5.57 -2.30
C GLU A 91 32.24 5.71 -1.91
N THR A 92 33.03 4.66 -2.14
CA THR A 92 34.47 4.66 -1.86
C THR A 92 35.17 5.75 -2.67
N SER A 93 34.92 5.80 -3.99
CA SER A 93 35.57 6.79 -4.86
C SER A 93 35.10 8.23 -4.58
N ALA A 94 33.84 8.42 -4.18
CA ALA A 94 33.34 9.73 -3.75
C ALA A 94 34.07 10.24 -2.49
N ALA A 95 34.45 9.34 -1.59
CA ALA A 95 35.15 9.69 -0.34
C ALA A 95 36.67 9.86 -0.54
N SER A 96 37.30 9.03 -1.38
CA SER A 96 38.77 8.89 -1.36
C SER A 96 39.49 9.01 -2.70
N ASP A 97 38.81 9.20 -3.85
CA ASP A 97 39.55 9.38 -5.12
C ASP A 97 40.46 10.63 -5.03
N PRO A 98 41.71 10.58 -5.52
CA PRO A 98 42.61 11.74 -5.51
C PRO A 98 42.06 12.95 -6.26
N ASP A 99 41.32 12.73 -7.34
CA ASP A 99 40.82 13.78 -8.21
C ASP A 99 39.44 14.30 -7.74
N PRO A 100 39.28 15.62 -7.51
CA PRO A 100 38.02 16.19 -7.06
C PRO A 100 36.85 16.00 -8.04
N ASN A 101 37.12 15.96 -9.35
CA ASN A 101 36.09 15.75 -10.35
C ASN A 101 35.57 14.31 -10.33
N VAL A 102 36.45 13.34 -10.09
CA VAL A 102 36.03 11.94 -9.93
C VAL A 102 35.19 11.80 -8.67
N ARG A 103 35.60 12.42 -7.54
CA ARG A 103 34.78 12.41 -6.31
C ARG A 103 33.37 12.97 -6.55
N ALA A 104 33.27 14.09 -7.26
CA ALA A 104 31.99 14.70 -7.60
C ALA A 104 31.15 13.82 -8.54
N ALA A 105 31.77 13.23 -9.57
CA ALA A 105 31.11 12.31 -10.50
C ALA A 105 30.59 11.05 -9.79
N SER A 106 31.40 10.46 -8.91
CA SER A 106 31.02 9.30 -8.08
C SER A 106 29.87 9.63 -7.14
N ALA A 107 29.88 10.79 -6.48
CA ALA A 107 28.79 11.22 -5.61
C ALA A 107 27.48 11.41 -6.40
N ALA A 108 27.55 12.00 -7.59
CA ALA A 108 26.40 12.16 -8.47
C ALA A 108 25.87 10.82 -9.00
N ALA A 109 26.77 9.90 -9.38
CA ALA A 109 26.44 8.55 -9.79
C ALA A 109 25.78 7.74 -8.65
N GLN A 110 26.30 7.86 -7.44
CA GLN A 110 25.74 7.22 -6.24
C GLN A 110 24.31 7.69 -5.99
N GLN A 111 24.04 8.99 -6.11
CA GLN A 111 22.68 9.54 -5.97
C GLN A 111 21.71 8.99 -7.01
N LYS A 112 22.16 8.78 -8.25
CA LYS A 112 21.34 8.16 -9.31
C LYS A 112 21.06 6.67 -9.05
N LEU A 113 22.01 5.96 -8.46
CA LEU A 113 21.90 4.52 -8.20
C LEU A 113 21.12 4.21 -6.91
N PHE A 114 21.11 5.14 -5.94
CA PHE A 114 20.49 4.98 -4.63
C PHE A 114 19.07 4.36 -4.64
N PRO A 115 18.12 4.80 -5.51
CA PRO A 115 16.78 4.20 -5.56
C PRO A 115 16.78 2.71 -5.92
N TRP A 116 17.72 2.26 -6.74
CA TRP A 116 17.81 0.88 -7.24
C TRP A 116 18.14 -0.12 -6.14
N ARG A 117 18.84 0.31 -5.07
CA ARG A 117 19.10 -0.55 -3.90
C ARG A 117 17.91 -0.69 -2.96
N LYS A 118 16.96 0.26 -2.99
CA LYS A 118 15.87 0.32 -2.01
C LYS A 118 14.83 -0.76 -2.27
N ARG A 119 14.80 -1.75 -1.38
CA ARG A 119 13.85 -2.87 -1.47
C ARG A 119 12.47 -2.42 -1.01
N PRO A 120 11.42 -2.52 -1.84
CA PRO A 120 10.07 -2.11 -1.47
C PRO A 120 9.53 -2.80 -0.22
N GLY A 121 9.76 -4.11 -0.07
CA GLY A 121 9.37 -4.85 1.13
C GLY A 121 10.06 -4.36 2.41
N THR A 122 11.31 -3.88 2.32
CA THR A 122 12.00 -3.27 3.46
C THR A 122 11.41 -1.90 3.81
N ALA A 123 11.09 -1.09 2.81
CA ALA A 123 10.42 0.20 3.04
C ALA A 123 9.05 0.00 3.72
N ALA A 124 8.24 -0.95 3.23
CA ALA A 124 6.96 -1.32 3.81
C ALA A 124 7.10 -1.86 5.25
N GLY A 125 8.04 -2.79 5.47
CA GLY A 125 8.29 -3.38 6.79
C GLY A 125 8.75 -2.35 7.82
N LEU A 126 9.60 -1.40 7.42
CA LEU A 126 9.99 -0.29 8.31
C LEU A 126 8.81 0.63 8.61
N ALA A 127 7.97 0.96 7.63
CA ALA A 127 6.77 1.76 7.83
C ALA A 127 5.73 1.08 8.75
N LEU A 128 5.69 -0.25 8.78
CA LEU A 128 4.87 -1.02 9.71
C LEU A 128 5.36 -0.89 11.16
N LEU A 129 6.68 -0.82 11.38
CA LEU A 129 7.27 -0.74 12.72
C LEU A 129 7.12 0.66 13.33
N CYS A 130 7.24 1.71 12.52
CA CYS A 130 7.01 3.06 12.98
C CYS A 130 6.47 3.94 11.84
N PRO A 131 5.50 4.84 12.14
CA PRO A 131 5.03 5.82 11.17
C PRO A 131 6.22 6.59 10.56
N GLY A 132 6.29 6.66 9.23
CA GLY A 132 7.36 7.39 8.53
C GLY A 132 8.72 6.69 8.45
N CYS A 133 8.98 5.58 9.17
CA CYS A 133 10.27 4.88 9.15
C CYS A 133 10.68 4.40 7.75
N GLY A 134 9.72 3.94 6.93
CA GLY A 134 9.96 3.59 5.53
C GLY A 134 10.50 4.77 4.70
N HIS A 135 10.03 5.98 4.97
CA HIS A 135 10.49 7.19 4.28
C HIS A 135 11.88 7.64 4.72
N PHE A 136 12.28 7.42 5.98
CA PHE A 136 13.69 7.61 6.39
C PHE A 136 14.63 6.68 5.61
N TYR A 137 14.23 5.42 5.41
CA TYR A 137 15.00 4.47 4.59
C TYR A 137 15.17 4.95 3.14
N LEU A 138 14.17 5.66 2.61
CA LEU A 138 14.18 6.29 1.29
C LEU A 138 14.83 7.69 1.26
N ARG A 139 15.40 8.18 2.37
CA ARG A 139 15.94 9.55 2.53
C ARG A 139 14.91 10.67 2.29
N GLN A 140 13.64 10.38 2.50
CA GLN A 140 12.52 11.34 2.41
C GLN A 140 12.18 11.87 3.81
N ASN A 141 13.11 12.62 4.42
CA ASN A 141 13.01 13.02 5.83
C ASN A 141 11.79 13.88 6.15
N SER A 142 11.40 14.79 5.24
CA SER A 142 10.21 15.64 5.42
C SER A 142 8.93 14.81 5.46
N THR A 143 8.78 13.86 4.53
CA THR A 143 7.65 12.92 4.48
C THR A 143 7.61 12.04 5.73
N ALA A 144 8.76 11.51 6.15
CA ALA A 144 8.87 10.70 7.37
C ALA A 144 8.38 11.47 8.61
N VAL A 145 8.87 12.69 8.80
CA VAL A 145 8.46 13.55 9.93
C VAL A 145 6.97 13.91 9.84
N ALA A 146 6.45 14.17 8.64
CA ALA A 146 5.03 14.48 8.45
C ALA A 146 4.12 13.33 8.92
N TYR A 147 4.46 12.07 8.58
CA TYR A 147 3.71 10.90 9.07
C TYR A 147 3.76 10.78 10.60
N ILE A 148 4.93 10.97 11.21
CA ILE A 148 5.09 10.90 12.67
C ILE A 148 4.22 11.96 13.35
N VAL A 149 4.34 13.22 12.92
CA VAL A 149 3.60 14.33 13.51
C VAL A 149 2.09 14.14 13.34
N ALA A 150 1.64 13.75 12.15
CA ALA A 150 0.23 13.48 11.89
C ALA A 150 -0.29 12.33 12.77
N GLN A 151 0.49 11.26 12.93
CA GLN A 151 0.09 10.11 13.73
C GLN A 151 -0.04 10.45 15.22
N VAL A 152 0.94 11.18 15.76
CA VAL A 152 0.91 11.67 17.15
C VAL A 152 -0.25 12.62 17.36
N ALA A 153 -0.51 13.53 16.42
CA ALA A 153 -1.63 14.46 16.50
C ALA A 153 -2.99 13.73 16.51
N LEU A 154 -3.19 12.76 15.62
CA LEU A 154 -4.45 12.01 15.50
C LEU A 154 -4.72 11.16 16.75
N PHE A 155 -3.78 10.29 17.14
CA PHE A 155 -3.96 9.44 18.32
C PHE A 155 -3.92 10.23 19.63
N GLY A 156 -3.06 11.24 19.74
CA GLY A 156 -2.99 12.11 20.91
C GLY A 156 -4.31 12.87 21.12
N SER A 157 -4.88 13.42 20.05
CA SER A 157 -6.19 14.10 20.12
C SER A 157 -7.31 13.14 20.46
N ALA A 158 -7.32 11.93 19.87
CA ALA A 158 -8.29 10.89 20.21
C ALA A 158 -8.19 10.50 21.70
N ALA A 159 -6.98 10.31 22.23
CA ALA A 159 -6.75 9.97 23.63
C ALA A 159 -7.23 11.08 24.58
N VAL A 160 -6.95 12.35 24.28
CA VAL A 160 -7.43 13.51 25.05
C VAL A 160 -8.97 13.58 25.05
N LEU A 161 -9.61 13.27 23.93
CA LEU A 161 -11.07 13.28 23.83
C LEU A 161 -11.71 12.14 24.64
N LEU A 162 -11.05 10.97 24.71
CA LEU A 162 -11.49 9.80 25.49
C LEU A 162 -11.12 9.86 26.97
N GLN A 163 -10.27 10.81 27.37
CA GLN A 163 -9.88 10.96 28.77
C GLN A 163 -11.11 11.20 29.66
N ASP A 164 -11.18 10.42 30.74
CA ASP A 164 -12.27 10.42 31.73
C ASP A 164 -13.66 10.17 31.13
N GLN A 165 -13.75 9.53 29.95
CA GLN A 165 -15.01 9.10 29.36
C GLN A 165 -15.30 7.65 29.73
N THR A 166 -16.44 7.43 30.40
CA THR A 166 -17.09 6.11 30.41
C THR A 166 -18.00 6.04 29.19
N PHE A 167 -17.69 5.18 28.22
CA PHE A 167 -18.55 5.00 27.05
C PHE A 167 -19.12 3.58 27.05
N ASP A 168 -20.42 3.49 26.84
CA ASP A 168 -21.11 2.26 26.54
C ASP A 168 -21.25 2.18 25.02
N ILE A 169 -20.62 1.18 24.40
CA ILE A 169 -20.69 0.94 22.97
C ILE A 169 -22.11 0.57 22.50
N ASN A 170 -22.96 0.12 23.41
CA ASN A 170 -24.36 -0.21 23.16
C ASN A 170 -25.30 0.95 23.57
N GLY A 171 -24.75 2.00 24.17
CA GLY A 171 -25.49 3.12 24.71
C GLY A 171 -25.57 4.28 23.73
N ASN A 172 -26.62 5.07 23.86
CA ASN A 172 -26.77 6.31 23.12
C ASN A 172 -25.59 7.26 23.38
N ALA A 173 -25.01 7.82 22.31
CA ALA A 173 -23.96 8.82 22.44
C ALA A 173 -24.48 10.00 23.26
N THR A 174 -23.81 10.30 24.37
CA THR A 174 -24.16 11.40 25.28
C THR A 174 -23.39 12.69 24.98
N SER A 175 -22.34 12.60 24.16
CA SER A 175 -21.56 13.73 23.69
C SER A 175 -20.89 13.44 22.34
N ALA A 176 -20.36 14.48 21.70
CA ALA A 176 -19.57 14.35 20.48
C ALA A 176 -18.13 13.88 20.70
N ARG A 177 -17.65 13.78 21.95
CA ARG A 177 -16.23 13.49 22.23
C ARG A 177 -15.83 12.10 21.73
N VAL A 178 -16.61 11.08 22.08
CA VAL A 178 -16.32 9.68 21.71
C VAL A 178 -16.39 9.48 20.19
N PRO A 179 -17.47 9.87 19.48
CA PRO A 179 -17.52 9.74 18.02
C PRO A 179 -16.38 10.48 17.30
N VAL A 180 -16.03 11.69 17.73
CA VAL A 180 -14.89 12.42 17.15
C VAL A 180 -13.57 11.71 17.42
N ALA A 181 -13.38 11.19 18.63
CA ALA A 181 -12.18 10.42 18.96
C ALA A 181 -12.05 9.16 18.10
N LEU A 182 -13.15 8.48 17.80
CA LEU A 182 -13.16 7.30 16.92
C LEU A 182 -12.77 7.66 15.48
N VAL A 183 -13.30 8.75 14.93
CA VAL A 183 -12.89 9.23 13.60
C VAL A 183 -11.39 9.53 13.57
N LEU A 184 -10.87 10.21 14.61
CA LEU A 184 -9.44 10.52 14.71
C LEU A 184 -8.57 9.26 14.85
N ALA A 185 -8.98 8.30 15.68
CA ALA A 185 -8.28 7.04 15.87
C ALA A 185 -8.31 6.18 14.59
N ALA A 186 -9.45 6.06 13.94
CA ALA A 186 -9.61 5.34 12.67
C ALA A 186 -8.81 6.01 11.55
N THR A 187 -8.82 7.34 11.47
CA THR A 187 -7.98 8.09 10.53
C THR A 187 -6.50 7.88 10.82
N GLY A 188 -6.13 7.85 12.11
CA GLY A 188 -4.78 7.50 12.54
C GLY A 188 -4.35 6.12 12.06
N GLN A 189 -5.12 5.08 12.36
CA GLN A 189 -4.84 3.72 11.92
C GLN A 189 -4.72 3.62 10.39
N ASN A 190 -5.63 4.27 9.66
CA ASN A 190 -5.63 4.18 8.20
C ASN A 190 -4.54 5.04 7.55
N LEU A 191 -4.07 6.10 8.21
CA LEU A 191 -2.88 6.83 7.79
C LEU A 191 -1.62 5.96 7.94
N LEU A 192 -1.54 5.11 8.97
CA LEU A 192 -0.47 4.13 9.09
C LEU A 192 -0.53 3.11 7.93
N PHE A 193 -1.70 2.58 7.61
CA PHE A 193 -1.88 1.67 6.47
C PHE A 193 -1.49 2.32 5.14
N TYR A 194 -1.93 3.55 4.91
CA TYR A 194 -1.53 4.33 3.74
C TYR A 194 -0.02 4.56 3.72
N GLY A 195 0.61 4.93 4.84
CA GLY A 195 2.05 5.17 4.93
C GLY A 195 2.91 3.93 4.62
N ILE A 196 2.41 2.72 4.92
CA ILE A 196 3.05 1.46 4.50
C ILE A 196 3.05 1.35 2.97
N PHE A 197 1.89 1.59 2.35
CA PHE A 197 1.75 1.60 0.89
C PHE A 197 2.57 2.71 0.25
N ASP A 198 2.59 3.91 0.83
CA ASP A 198 3.28 5.09 0.30
C ASP A 198 4.79 4.84 0.22
N ALA A 199 5.39 4.31 1.30
CA ALA A 199 6.79 3.91 1.32
C ALA A 199 7.09 2.73 0.36
N TYR A 200 6.19 1.76 0.27
CA TYR A 200 6.29 0.64 -0.68
C TYR A 200 6.27 1.15 -2.14
N ARG A 201 5.30 2.00 -2.47
CA ARG A 201 5.11 2.61 -3.79
C ARG A 201 6.31 3.45 -4.19
N ASP A 202 6.80 4.32 -3.32
CA ASP A 202 7.92 5.20 -3.62
C ASP A 202 9.21 4.42 -3.87
N ALA A 203 9.45 3.35 -3.10
CA ALA A 203 10.55 2.43 -3.34
C ALA A 203 10.43 1.73 -4.71
N ARG A 204 9.22 1.30 -5.09
CA ARG A 204 8.94 0.69 -6.40
C ARG A 204 9.12 1.66 -7.56
N VAL A 205 8.56 2.85 -7.45
CA VAL A 205 8.70 3.92 -8.46
C VAL A 205 10.17 4.31 -8.62
N GLY A 206 10.93 4.38 -7.53
CA GLY A 206 12.36 4.70 -7.58
C GLY A 206 13.20 3.72 -8.41
N ARG A 207 12.78 2.46 -8.53
CA ARG A 207 13.43 1.43 -9.36
C ARG A 207 12.67 1.10 -10.64
N ASP A 208 11.73 1.97 -11.03
CA ASP A 208 10.87 1.77 -12.20
C ASP A 208 10.18 0.40 -12.23
N ASP A 209 9.69 -0.04 -11.07
CA ASP A 209 9.00 -1.32 -10.90
C ASP A 209 9.85 -2.56 -11.29
N LEU A 210 11.19 -2.45 -11.31
CA LEU A 210 12.07 -3.56 -11.66
C LEU A 210 11.82 -4.78 -10.75
N GLY A 211 11.63 -5.94 -11.39
CA GLY A 211 11.37 -7.21 -10.71
C GLY A 211 9.88 -7.52 -10.48
N TYR A 212 8.99 -6.67 -10.99
CA TYR A 212 7.54 -6.83 -10.86
C TYR A 212 6.85 -6.93 -12.23
N LYS A 213 5.78 -7.72 -12.31
CA LYS A 213 4.97 -7.92 -13.52
C LYS A 213 3.98 -6.77 -13.73
N PHE A 214 3.40 -6.26 -12.65
CA PHE A 214 2.39 -5.20 -12.70
C PHE A 214 2.98 -3.87 -12.25
N LYS A 215 2.57 -2.77 -12.86
CA LYS A 215 2.97 -1.43 -12.38
C LYS A 215 2.23 -1.11 -11.10
N ILE A 216 2.92 -0.50 -10.14
CA ILE A 216 2.27 -0.02 -8.92
C ILE A 216 1.38 1.18 -9.20
N SER A 217 0.25 1.32 -8.48
CA SER A 217 -0.54 2.54 -8.54
C SER A 217 0.31 3.76 -8.16
N ARG A 218 0.20 4.84 -8.95
CA ARG A 218 0.86 6.14 -8.71
C ARG A 218 -0.08 7.19 -8.13
N GLU A 219 -1.26 6.77 -7.67
CA GLU A 219 -2.27 7.67 -7.11
C GLU A 219 -1.79 8.23 -5.76
N SER A 220 -1.93 9.54 -5.59
CA SER A 220 -1.56 10.25 -4.37
C SER A 220 -2.63 10.10 -3.28
N LEU A 221 -2.31 10.49 -2.04
CA LEU A 221 -3.29 10.50 -0.95
C LEU A 221 -4.53 11.34 -1.31
N GLY A 222 -4.33 12.48 -1.97
CA GLY A 222 -5.42 13.34 -2.43
C GLY A 222 -6.26 12.70 -3.53
N ASP A 223 -5.63 11.95 -4.44
CA ASP A 223 -6.36 11.20 -5.48
C ASP A 223 -7.29 10.16 -4.87
N LEU A 224 -6.80 9.42 -3.87
CA LEU A 224 -7.57 8.37 -3.19
C LEU A 224 -8.65 8.97 -2.27
N ALA A 225 -8.31 10.00 -1.49
CA ALA A 225 -9.26 10.65 -0.59
C ALA A 225 -10.44 11.31 -1.34
N SER A 226 -10.22 11.74 -2.58
CA SER A 226 -11.29 12.29 -3.44
C SER A 226 -11.94 11.25 -4.35
N ALA A 227 -11.42 10.02 -4.43
CA ALA A 227 -11.84 8.99 -5.39
C ALA A 227 -13.35 8.75 -5.38
N SER A 228 -13.94 8.65 -4.20
CA SER A 228 -15.37 8.40 -3.99
C SER A 228 -16.31 9.46 -4.54
N PHE A 229 -15.79 10.65 -4.85
CA PHE A 229 -16.58 11.78 -5.36
C PHE A 229 -16.19 12.19 -6.78
N ARG A 230 -15.14 11.57 -7.34
CA ARG A 230 -14.63 11.90 -8.67
C ARG A 230 -15.54 11.30 -9.75
N PRO A 231 -16.09 12.11 -10.67
CA PRO A 231 -16.93 11.59 -11.75
C PRO A 231 -16.24 10.56 -12.64
N SER A 232 -14.90 10.64 -12.79
CA SER A 232 -14.13 9.65 -13.56
C SER A 232 -14.14 8.27 -12.92
N VAL A 233 -14.19 8.20 -11.58
CA VAL A 233 -14.22 6.94 -10.81
C VAL A 233 -15.65 6.43 -10.72
N LEU A 234 -16.60 7.31 -10.42
CA LEU A 234 -18.02 6.97 -10.31
C LEU A 234 -18.66 6.49 -11.61
N LYS A 235 -18.07 6.77 -12.78
CA LYS A 235 -18.52 6.19 -14.06
C LYS A 235 -18.10 4.73 -14.24
N SER A 236 -17.21 4.21 -13.40
CA SER A 236 -16.78 2.82 -13.47
C SER A 236 -17.95 1.88 -13.15
N PRO A 237 -18.24 0.87 -14.00
CA PRO A 237 -19.31 -0.09 -13.72
C PRO A 237 -19.05 -0.88 -12.44
N TRP A 238 -17.78 -1.05 -12.04
CA TRP A 238 -17.42 -1.71 -10.77
C TRP A 238 -18.01 -1.00 -9.55
N VAL A 239 -18.17 0.33 -9.57
CA VAL A 239 -18.75 1.06 -8.45
C VAL A 239 -20.25 0.78 -8.34
N TRP A 240 -21.02 0.99 -9.41
CA TRP A 240 -22.48 0.89 -9.34
C TRP A 240 -23.06 -0.50 -9.55
N ALA A 241 -22.29 -1.44 -10.11
CA ALA A 241 -22.63 -2.86 -10.04
C ALA A 241 -22.18 -3.46 -8.70
N GLY A 242 -20.98 -3.07 -8.23
CA GLY A 242 -20.39 -3.59 -7.00
C GLY A 242 -21.13 -3.14 -5.75
N VAL A 243 -21.27 -1.82 -5.52
CA VAL A 243 -21.82 -1.30 -4.26
C VAL A 243 -23.21 -1.87 -3.93
N PRO A 244 -24.21 -1.90 -4.83
CA PRO A 244 -25.52 -2.49 -4.51
C PRO A 244 -25.43 -3.99 -4.20
N LEU A 245 -24.59 -4.75 -4.92
CA LEU A 245 -24.38 -6.17 -4.67
C LEU A 245 -23.74 -6.41 -3.29
N LEU A 246 -22.71 -5.64 -2.96
CA LEU A 246 -22.02 -5.72 -1.67
C LEU A 246 -22.96 -5.30 -0.53
N LEU A 247 -23.78 -4.27 -0.73
CA LEU A 247 -24.80 -3.86 0.23
C LEU A 247 -25.84 -4.95 0.47
N ALA A 248 -26.35 -5.59 -0.59
CA ALA A 248 -27.28 -6.71 -0.45
C ALA A 248 -26.65 -7.88 0.32
N ALA A 249 -25.37 -8.19 0.04
CA ALA A 249 -24.64 -9.22 0.76
C ALA A 249 -24.42 -8.87 2.24
N GLY A 250 -24.02 -7.63 2.53
CA GLY A 250 -23.85 -7.14 3.90
C GLY A 250 -25.14 -7.18 4.71
N LEU A 251 -26.22 -6.58 4.18
CA LEU A 251 -27.54 -6.60 4.82
C LEU A 251 -28.08 -8.01 4.99
N GLY A 252 -27.86 -8.90 4.01
CA GLY A 252 -28.23 -10.31 4.12
C GLY A 252 -27.45 -11.03 5.23
N ALA A 253 -26.15 -10.77 5.37
CA ALA A 253 -25.33 -11.31 6.44
C ALA A 253 -25.78 -10.81 7.81
N SER A 254 -26.05 -9.52 7.94
CA SER A 254 -26.63 -8.89 9.13
C SER A 254 -27.94 -9.57 9.55
N TYR A 255 -28.87 -9.73 8.60
CA TYR A 255 -30.15 -10.39 8.86
C TYR A 255 -29.98 -11.85 9.32
N LEU A 256 -29.04 -12.59 8.74
CA LEU A 256 -28.79 -13.99 9.11
C LEU A 256 -28.14 -14.13 10.48
N ALA A 257 -27.30 -13.18 10.87
CA ALA A 257 -26.60 -13.21 12.15
C ALA A 257 -27.45 -12.68 13.31
N ALA A 258 -28.33 -11.71 13.06
CA ALA A 258 -29.22 -11.13 14.08
C ALA A 258 -30.63 -10.83 13.54
N PRO A 259 -31.45 -11.86 13.23
CA PRO A 259 -32.77 -11.66 12.62
C PRO A 259 -33.74 -10.88 13.52
N ASP A 260 -33.63 -11.03 14.84
CA ASP A 260 -34.52 -10.40 15.81
C ASP A 260 -34.36 -8.87 15.85
N GLU A 261 -33.17 -8.35 15.53
CA GLU A 261 -32.88 -6.91 15.46
C GLU A 261 -33.65 -6.22 14.32
N PHE A 262 -34.04 -6.96 13.28
CA PHE A 262 -34.83 -6.44 12.16
C PHE A 262 -36.34 -6.39 12.46
N THR A 263 -36.80 -6.85 13.62
CA THR A 263 -38.22 -7.05 13.92
C THR A 263 -38.81 -6.09 14.96
N GLY A 264 -38.04 -5.12 15.48
CA GLY A 264 -38.44 -4.32 16.64
C GLY A 264 -38.33 -2.79 16.52
N SER A 265 -37.85 -2.24 15.40
CA SER A 265 -37.52 -0.81 15.33
C SER A 265 -38.61 0.06 14.68
N ARG A 266 -38.67 1.33 15.12
CA ARG A 266 -39.53 2.34 14.50
C ARG A 266 -39.04 2.68 13.11
N SER A 267 -39.97 2.86 12.18
CA SER A 267 -39.64 3.28 10.82
C SER A 267 -39.00 4.67 10.81
N ILE A 268 -38.10 4.95 9.85
CA ILE A 268 -37.55 6.31 9.63
C ILE A 268 -38.63 7.39 9.48
N PHE A 269 -39.83 6.99 9.06
CA PHE A 269 -40.96 7.89 8.86
C PHE A 269 -41.70 8.22 10.16
N GLU A 270 -41.54 7.40 11.20
CA GLU A 270 -42.20 7.52 12.51
C GLU A 270 -41.40 8.36 13.51
N VAL A 271 -40.16 8.72 13.16
CA VAL A 271 -39.23 9.43 14.05
C VAL A 271 -39.13 10.91 13.66
N ASP A 272 -39.58 11.79 14.56
CA ASP A 272 -39.50 13.25 14.36
C ASP A 272 -38.14 13.84 14.73
N LYS A 273 -37.49 13.24 15.73
CA LYS A 273 -36.20 13.66 16.26
C LYS A 273 -35.27 12.49 16.42
N VAL A 274 -34.01 12.69 16.05
CA VAL A 274 -32.97 11.68 16.08
C VAL A 274 -31.85 12.18 16.99
N ASN A 275 -31.35 11.30 17.86
CA ASN A 275 -30.19 11.62 18.67
C ASN A 275 -28.93 11.57 17.80
N VAL A 276 -28.21 12.69 17.72
CA VAL A 276 -26.87 12.75 17.13
C VAL A 276 -25.93 13.34 18.16
N PHE A 277 -25.01 12.51 18.67
CA PHE A 277 -23.97 12.93 19.62
C PHE A 277 -24.50 13.61 20.90
N GLY A 278 -25.64 13.12 21.42
CA GLY A 278 -26.31 13.65 22.61
C GLY A 278 -27.23 14.83 22.33
N LYS A 279 -27.41 15.22 21.06
CA LYS A 279 -28.30 16.29 20.65
C LYS A 279 -29.48 15.74 19.86
N GLN A 280 -30.69 16.12 20.26
CA GLN A 280 -31.90 15.80 19.54
C GLN A 280 -32.05 16.74 18.33
N LEU A 281 -31.79 16.22 17.14
CA LEU A 281 -31.93 16.94 15.87
C LEU A 281 -33.24 16.56 15.18
N ASN A 282 -33.78 17.44 14.35
CA ASN A 282 -34.91 17.06 13.49
C ASN A 282 -34.50 15.91 12.55
N ARG A 283 -35.46 15.10 12.11
CA ARG A 283 -35.23 13.93 11.25
C ARG A 283 -34.24 14.19 10.11
N GLY A 284 -34.49 15.20 9.28
CA GLY A 284 -33.65 15.47 8.09
C GLY A 284 -32.22 15.84 8.44
N THR A 285 -32.03 16.72 9.43
CA THR A 285 -30.70 17.16 9.86
C THR A 285 -29.97 16.05 10.62
N GLY A 286 -30.70 15.24 11.39
CA GLY A 286 -30.15 14.10 12.12
C GLY A 286 -29.57 13.05 11.18
N PHE A 287 -30.33 12.61 10.19
CA PHE A 287 -29.84 11.67 9.17
C PHE A 287 -28.71 12.25 8.31
N ALA A 288 -28.80 13.53 7.93
CA ALA A 288 -27.71 14.18 7.19
C ALA A 288 -26.41 14.24 8.02
N ALA A 289 -26.51 14.53 9.32
CA ALA A 289 -25.36 14.55 10.22
C ALA A 289 -24.77 13.15 10.45
N GLY A 290 -25.62 12.12 10.61
CA GLY A 290 -25.18 10.72 10.70
C GLY A 290 -24.48 10.25 9.43
N PHE A 291 -25.04 10.55 8.26
CA PHE A 291 -24.39 10.24 6.98
C PHE A 291 -23.04 10.94 6.85
N ALA A 292 -22.97 12.24 7.19
CA ALA A 292 -21.71 12.99 7.15
C ALA A 292 -20.67 12.41 8.11
N TYR A 293 -21.09 11.92 9.28
CA TYR A 293 -20.24 11.23 10.23
C TYR A 293 -19.66 9.93 9.64
N PHE A 294 -20.51 9.04 9.11
CA PHE A 294 -20.05 7.79 8.49
C PHE A 294 -19.15 8.05 7.29
N ALA A 295 -19.50 9.01 6.43
CA ALA A 295 -18.66 9.41 5.31
C ALA A 295 -17.28 9.89 5.80
N SER A 296 -17.23 10.70 6.87
CA SER A 296 -15.97 11.17 7.44
C SER A 296 -15.12 10.01 7.98
N LEU A 297 -15.75 9.06 8.68
CA LEU A 297 -15.10 7.86 9.21
C LEU A 297 -14.53 7.00 8.08
N PHE A 298 -15.39 6.61 7.13
CA PHE A 298 -15.06 5.62 6.11
C PHE A 298 -14.25 6.15 4.94
N THR A 299 -14.10 7.47 4.78
CA THR A 299 -13.13 8.03 3.83
C THR A 299 -11.73 7.54 4.17
N SER A 300 -11.33 7.66 5.44
CA SER A 300 -10.01 7.21 5.87
C SER A 300 -9.87 5.69 5.77
N VAL A 301 -10.90 4.93 6.19
CA VAL A 301 -10.94 3.46 6.13
C VAL A 301 -10.75 2.96 4.70
N GLY A 302 -11.56 3.45 3.76
CA GLY A 302 -11.45 3.06 2.36
C GLY A 302 -10.08 3.37 1.77
N VAL A 303 -9.47 4.52 2.12
CA VAL A 303 -8.13 4.86 1.62
C VAL A 303 -7.05 3.96 2.22
N GLY A 304 -6.99 3.84 3.54
CA GLY A 304 -5.93 3.11 4.24
C GLY A 304 -5.98 1.62 3.96
N GLU A 305 -7.15 1.00 4.08
CA GLU A 305 -7.30 -0.43 3.87
C GLU A 305 -7.04 -0.82 2.41
N GLU A 306 -7.58 -0.11 1.43
CA GLU A 306 -7.29 -0.45 0.02
C GLU A 306 -5.81 -0.24 -0.32
N ALA A 307 -5.18 0.79 0.22
CA ALA A 307 -3.74 1.01 0.04
C ALA A 307 -2.91 -0.17 0.56
N LEU A 308 -3.20 -0.66 1.77
CA LEU A 308 -2.49 -1.80 2.34
C LEU A 308 -2.85 -3.12 1.65
N PHE A 309 -4.14 -3.45 1.58
CA PHE A 309 -4.60 -4.77 1.14
C PHE A 309 -4.48 -4.96 -0.36
N ARG A 310 -4.78 -3.95 -1.19
CA ARG A 310 -4.68 -4.07 -2.66
C ARG A 310 -3.32 -3.58 -3.14
N GLY A 311 -2.93 -2.41 -2.66
CA GLY A 311 -1.69 -1.76 -3.06
C GLY A 311 -0.42 -2.50 -2.62
N VAL A 312 -0.44 -3.23 -1.50
CA VAL A 312 0.73 -4.00 -1.02
C VAL A 312 0.46 -5.50 -1.01
N ILE A 313 -0.51 -5.97 -0.20
CA ILE A 313 -0.68 -7.41 0.07
C ILE A 313 -1.09 -8.16 -1.19
N GLN A 314 -2.19 -7.76 -1.84
CA GLN A 314 -2.68 -8.41 -3.05
C GLN A 314 -1.64 -8.33 -4.16
N THR A 315 -1.07 -7.15 -4.39
CA THR A 315 0.00 -6.96 -5.39
C THR A 315 1.16 -7.92 -5.17
N GLU A 316 1.68 -8.05 -3.95
CA GLU A 316 2.75 -9.01 -3.65
C GLU A 316 2.33 -10.47 -3.81
N MET A 317 1.09 -10.82 -3.45
CA MET A 317 0.59 -12.17 -3.64
C MET A 317 0.35 -12.50 -5.12
N GLU A 318 -0.07 -11.53 -5.94
CA GLU A 318 -0.22 -11.70 -7.40
C GLU A 318 1.13 -11.95 -8.08
N GLU A 319 2.18 -11.26 -7.64
CA GLU A 319 3.53 -11.44 -8.18
C GLU A 319 4.06 -12.87 -7.93
N ARG A 320 3.77 -13.42 -6.75
CA ARG A 320 4.25 -14.74 -6.29
C ARG A 320 3.39 -15.91 -6.76
N PHE A 321 2.06 -15.76 -6.70
CA PHE A 321 1.10 -16.86 -6.90
C PHE A 321 0.23 -16.68 -8.16
N GLY A 322 0.48 -15.63 -8.95
CA GLY A 322 -0.34 -15.28 -10.12
C GLY A 322 -1.59 -14.49 -9.72
N THR A 323 -2.23 -13.84 -10.70
CA THR A 323 -3.32 -12.87 -10.48
C THR A 323 -4.45 -13.42 -9.59
N TYR A 324 -5.05 -14.55 -9.94
CA TYR A 324 -6.19 -15.09 -9.18
C TYR A 324 -5.78 -15.83 -7.90
N GLY A 325 -4.60 -16.46 -7.88
CA GLY A 325 -4.07 -17.04 -6.64
C GLY A 325 -3.75 -15.96 -5.60
N GLY A 326 -3.19 -14.84 -6.05
CA GLY A 326 -2.91 -13.68 -5.23
C GLY A 326 -4.17 -13.01 -4.69
N LEU A 327 -5.18 -12.83 -5.53
CA LEU A 327 -6.50 -12.36 -5.14
C LEU A 327 -7.11 -13.24 -4.03
N ALA A 328 -7.11 -14.57 -4.21
CA ALA A 328 -7.69 -15.49 -3.25
C ALA A 328 -6.99 -15.39 -1.88
N ILE A 329 -5.66 -15.40 -1.86
CA ILE A 329 -4.87 -15.28 -0.62
C ILE A 329 -5.13 -13.93 0.06
N ALA A 330 -5.09 -12.83 -0.70
CA ALA A 330 -5.31 -11.49 -0.15
C ALA A 330 -6.73 -11.31 0.41
N SER A 331 -7.73 -11.90 -0.24
CA SER A 331 -9.13 -11.87 0.22
C SER A 331 -9.32 -12.61 1.54
N VAL A 332 -8.66 -13.76 1.71
CA VAL A 332 -8.66 -14.52 2.97
C VAL A 332 -7.94 -13.74 4.08
N ILE A 333 -6.79 -13.12 3.78
CA ILE A 333 -6.07 -12.27 4.73
C ILE A 333 -6.95 -11.08 5.16
N PHE A 334 -7.60 -10.42 4.21
CA PHE A 334 -8.51 -9.30 4.47
C PHE A 334 -9.64 -9.70 5.42
N GLY A 335 -10.37 -10.78 5.13
CA GLY A 335 -11.42 -11.26 6.05
C GLY A 335 -10.88 -11.70 7.40
N SER A 336 -9.72 -12.37 7.44
CA SER A 336 -9.15 -12.90 8.68
C SER A 336 -8.77 -11.80 9.68
N VAL A 337 -8.22 -10.67 9.22
CA VAL A 337 -7.90 -9.56 10.12
C VAL A 337 -9.15 -8.89 10.71
N HIS A 338 -10.30 -9.02 10.05
CA HIS A 338 -11.56 -8.49 10.56
C HIS A 338 -12.14 -9.32 11.70
N VAL A 339 -11.57 -10.50 12.03
CA VAL A 339 -12.03 -11.28 13.18
C VAL A 339 -11.90 -10.51 14.50
N PHE A 340 -10.95 -9.57 14.59
CA PHE A 340 -10.75 -8.73 15.78
C PHE A 340 -11.92 -7.79 16.06
N ASN A 341 -12.71 -7.47 15.04
CA ASN A 341 -13.94 -6.72 15.20
C ASN A 341 -14.96 -7.50 16.04
N PHE A 342 -14.94 -8.82 15.97
CA PHE A 342 -15.92 -9.72 16.59
C PHE A 342 -15.36 -10.49 17.79
N ILE A 343 -14.33 -9.95 18.47
CA ILE A 343 -13.64 -10.67 19.55
C ILE A 343 -14.58 -11.07 20.71
N ASN A 344 -15.67 -10.33 20.90
CA ASN A 344 -16.70 -10.62 21.90
C ASN A 344 -17.97 -11.27 21.33
N ASP A 345 -18.02 -11.53 20.02
CA ASP A 345 -19.14 -12.17 19.31
C ASP A 345 -18.66 -13.17 18.25
N PRO A 346 -18.17 -14.34 18.67
CA PRO A 346 -17.64 -15.35 17.75
C PRO A 346 -18.71 -15.95 16.82
N GLN A 347 -19.99 -15.87 17.18
CA GLN A 347 -21.07 -16.40 16.34
C GLN A 347 -21.28 -15.51 15.11
N SER A 348 -21.37 -14.20 15.31
CA SER A 348 -21.42 -13.24 14.18
C SER A 348 -20.13 -13.31 13.35
N ALA A 349 -18.97 -13.50 13.98
CA ALA A 349 -17.69 -13.66 13.27
C ALA A 349 -17.74 -14.79 12.23
N ALA A 350 -18.37 -15.92 12.57
CA ALA A 350 -18.46 -17.09 11.69
C ALA A 350 -19.26 -16.83 10.40
N ILE A 351 -20.18 -15.86 10.43
CA ILE A 351 -21.00 -15.45 9.27
C ILE A 351 -20.33 -14.26 8.56
N ALA A 352 -19.90 -13.26 9.31
CA ALA A 352 -19.37 -12.00 8.79
C ALA A 352 -18.01 -12.15 8.12
N VAL A 353 -17.06 -12.92 8.69
CA VAL A 353 -15.70 -13.04 8.13
C VAL A 353 -15.68 -13.65 6.71
N PRO A 354 -16.43 -14.73 6.40
CA PRO A 354 -16.57 -15.21 5.03
C PRO A 354 -17.15 -14.16 4.08
N VAL A 355 -18.16 -13.41 4.53
CA VAL A 355 -18.78 -12.34 3.74
C VAL A 355 -17.77 -11.22 3.48
N ILE A 356 -17.08 -10.73 4.50
CA ILE A 356 -16.01 -9.73 4.38
C ILE A 356 -14.90 -10.21 3.43
N SER A 357 -14.56 -11.50 3.43
CA SER A 357 -13.59 -12.07 2.48
C SER A 357 -14.10 -11.95 1.02
N ILE A 358 -15.38 -12.24 0.79
CA ILE A 358 -16.04 -12.09 -0.52
C ILE A 358 -16.07 -10.61 -0.94
N LEU A 359 -16.41 -9.70 -0.04
CA LEU A 359 -16.34 -8.26 -0.31
C LEU A 359 -14.92 -7.83 -0.66
N GLY A 360 -13.97 -8.37 0.09
CA GLY A 360 -12.53 -8.29 -0.15
C GLY A 360 -12.19 -8.59 -1.60
N SER A 361 -12.64 -9.76 -2.05
CA SER A 361 -12.43 -10.25 -3.42
C SER A 361 -13.08 -9.37 -4.49
N ALA A 362 -14.26 -8.80 -4.24
CA ALA A 362 -14.94 -7.97 -5.22
C ALA A 362 -14.17 -6.68 -5.51
N MET A 363 -13.65 -6.04 -4.46
CA MET A 363 -12.78 -4.86 -4.59
C MET A 363 -11.40 -5.24 -5.17
N GLY A 364 -10.90 -6.45 -4.87
CA GLY A 364 -9.67 -6.98 -5.48
C GLY A 364 -9.82 -7.28 -6.97
N LEU A 365 -11.00 -7.73 -7.42
CA LEU A 365 -11.33 -7.88 -8.84
C LEU A 365 -11.40 -6.52 -9.52
N ALA A 366 -12.02 -5.51 -8.90
CA ALA A 366 -12.04 -4.16 -9.44
C ALA A 366 -10.61 -3.60 -9.59
N TYR A 367 -9.73 -3.85 -8.62
CA TYR A 367 -8.32 -3.48 -8.69
C TYR A 367 -7.63 -4.10 -9.91
N ILE A 368 -7.76 -5.41 -10.11
CA ILE A 368 -7.18 -6.12 -11.27
C ILE A 368 -7.72 -5.57 -12.60
N HIS A 369 -9.03 -5.33 -12.70
CA HIS A 369 -9.68 -4.92 -13.95
C HIS A 369 -9.62 -3.42 -14.22
N THR A 370 -8.98 -2.64 -13.34
CA THR A 370 -8.75 -1.20 -13.54
C THR A 370 -7.28 -0.86 -13.64
N ASP A 371 -6.47 -1.82 -14.13
CA ASP A 371 -5.02 -1.70 -14.29
C ASP A 371 -4.31 -1.40 -12.96
N HIS A 372 -4.73 -2.08 -11.89
CA HIS A 372 -4.15 -1.94 -10.55
C HIS A 372 -4.26 -0.50 -10.03
N LYS A 373 -5.36 0.20 -10.36
CA LYS A 373 -5.72 1.49 -9.77
C LYS A 373 -6.54 1.28 -8.51
N LEU A 374 -6.17 1.99 -7.45
CA LEU A 374 -6.81 1.90 -6.14
C LEU A 374 -8.10 2.72 -6.07
N ALA A 375 -8.22 3.82 -6.82
CA ALA A 375 -9.36 4.72 -6.69
C ALA A 375 -10.72 4.04 -6.83
N THR A 376 -10.86 3.06 -7.73
CA THR A 376 -12.12 2.32 -7.91
C THR A 376 -12.45 1.50 -6.67
N SER A 377 -11.48 0.75 -6.14
CA SER A 377 -11.66 -0.06 -4.93
C SER A 377 -11.92 0.83 -3.70
N VAL A 378 -11.22 1.97 -3.59
CA VAL A 378 -11.46 2.98 -2.54
C VAL A 378 -12.89 3.49 -2.59
N ALA A 379 -13.39 3.85 -3.78
CA ALA A 379 -14.75 4.32 -3.96
C ALA A 379 -15.78 3.25 -3.61
N MET A 380 -15.57 2.00 -4.03
CA MET A 380 -16.43 0.87 -3.68
C MET A 380 -16.48 0.66 -2.17
N HIS A 381 -15.32 0.65 -1.51
CA HIS A 381 -15.20 0.47 -0.06
C HIS A 381 -15.89 1.59 0.71
N PHE A 382 -15.58 2.85 0.37
CA PHE A 382 -16.21 4.01 0.98
C PHE A 382 -17.73 3.97 0.88
N TRP A 383 -18.27 3.75 -0.33
CA TRP A 383 -19.71 3.79 -0.55
C TRP A 383 -20.42 2.61 0.09
N TYR A 384 -19.81 1.41 0.07
CA TYR A 384 -20.34 0.25 0.75
C TYR A 384 -20.47 0.50 2.27
N ASN A 385 -19.39 0.89 2.95
CA ASN A 385 -19.43 1.12 4.41
C ASN A 385 -20.37 2.28 4.77
N THR A 386 -20.28 3.40 4.05
CA THR A 386 -21.10 4.58 4.34
C THR A 386 -22.59 4.29 4.18
N LEU A 387 -22.98 3.60 3.10
CA LEU A 387 -24.38 3.27 2.86
C LEU A 387 -24.88 2.18 3.81
N LEU A 388 -24.07 1.17 4.11
CA LEU A 388 -24.42 0.13 5.07
C LEU A 388 -24.71 0.73 6.45
N SER A 389 -23.80 1.58 6.96
CA SER A 389 -24.02 2.24 8.25
C SER A 389 -25.15 3.27 8.20
N ALA A 390 -25.37 3.95 7.08
CA ALA A 390 -26.52 4.84 6.94
C ALA A 390 -27.85 4.07 6.94
N VAL A 391 -27.91 2.89 6.33
CA VAL A 391 -29.08 2.00 6.36
C VAL A 391 -29.29 1.45 7.76
N ALA A 392 -28.22 1.03 8.45
CA ALA A 392 -28.29 0.59 9.84
C ALA A 392 -28.80 1.70 10.76
N PHE A 393 -28.30 2.92 10.58
CA PHE A 393 -28.75 4.10 11.33
C PHE A 393 -30.22 4.44 11.05
N ALA A 394 -30.66 4.29 9.81
CA ALA A 394 -32.06 4.40 9.42
C ALA A 394 -32.94 3.29 10.03
N ALA A 395 -32.41 2.08 10.20
CA ALA A 395 -33.14 0.98 10.78
C ALA A 395 -33.37 1.16 12.28
N ASP A 396 -32.45 1.79 13.02
CA ASP A 396 -32.62 2.04 14.47
C ASP A 396 -32.11 3.44 14.89
N PRO A 397 -32.82 4.51 14.52
CA PRO A 397 -32.35 5.88 14.74
C PRO A 397 -32.33 6.30 16.22
N GLU A 398 -32.98 5.55 17.12
CA GLU A 398 -33.07 5.88 18.55
C GLU A 398 -31.96 5.23 19.39
N HIS A 399 -31.40 4.08 18.99
CA HIS A 399 -30.38 3.36 19.78
C HIS A 399 -29.06 3.14 19.04
N GLN A 400 -28.95 3.52 17.76
CA GLN A 400 -27.72 3.29 17.01
C GLN A 400 -26.52 4.01 17.61
N PRO A 401 -25.51 3.26 18.10
CA PRO A 401 -24.30 3.86 18.58
C PRO A 401 -23.53 4.41 17.37
N PHE A 402 -23.18 5.71 17.41
CA PHE A 402 -22.19 6.25 16.47
C PHE A 402 -20.79 5.66 16.70
N VAL A 403 -20.65 4.74 17.67
CA VAL A 403 -19.54 3.82 17.81
C VAL A 403 -19.91 2.57 17.02
N VAL A 404 -19.16 2.23 15.96
CA VAL A 404 -19.40 0.99 15.21
C VAL A 404 -19.28 -0.18 16.18
N ASN A 405 -20.41 -0.79 16.50
CA ASN A 405 -20.48 -2.01 17.28
C ASN A 405 -20.47 -3.17 16.30
N TYR A 406 -19.47 -4.03 16.39
CA TYR A 406 -19.44 -5.30 15.68
C TYR A 406 -20.00 -6.46 16.55
N ASN A 407 -20.59 -6.15 17.72
CA ASN A 407 -21.30 -7.14 18.58
C ASN A 407 -22.80 -7.25 18.28
N ALA A 408 -23.29 -6.47 17.32
CA ALA A 408 -24.58 -6.66 16.68
C ALA A 408 -24.27 -6.74 15.19
N ALA A 409 -24.80 -7.72 14.49
CA ALA A 409 -24.37 -8.02 13.13
C ALA A 409 -24.68 -6.88 12.14
N LEU A 410 -23.74 -5.95 12.00
CA LEU A 410 -23.69 -4.88 10.99
C LEU A 410 -22.34 -4.84 10.31
#